data_AF-A0A1Y1ZTX1-F1
#
_entry.id   AF-A0A1Y1ZTX1-F1
#
_cell.length_a   1.000
_cell.length_b   1.000
_cell.length_c   1.000
_cell.angle_alpha   90.00
_cell.angle_beta   90.00
_cell.angle_gamma   90.00
#
_symmetry.space_group_name_H-M   'P 1'
#
loop_
_entity.id
_entity.type
_entity.pdbx_description
1 polymer ?
#
loop_
_entity_poly.entity_id
_entity_poly.type
_entity_poly.pdbx_seq_one_letter_code
_entity_poly.pdbx_strand_id
1 'polypeptide(L)'
;MSSLKIEPSFSTQASYRVAAGLADLNTSTALSMSPTWATALLFDIGSPLWDSRNSIQMKPLDTRFGRCHSTSDATRYTPCEESYLLTGGCLRITPQKDDLRKHPDATIYVVADTKSYQVEFDDVHDQSELRSQGHCKTHGYPIGAIHTCIALGKSQEIQHGYGVCPQALMASGRCLTNTSWIKDPFPYASSLYVYRRTATVYYSRSNFSIVAVKDLSDPDPFLVRAEDLSVISDVVMRSLNFRNANSSDTTSSDLAVFMSAGLQKLDNPFVLRLARTEGRKALATMLQYFHANHVGAGGPESVWEALEPRPGLPPDMYTTLQIAVPSYHVVASSLTLYIFIGVSSALLLLCFTTIIFTCGTVTRWPWRTGYPALDFAIYCLPTRVRHHRNLYKTLASMRERQNASIGKSFEGSRFYAN
;
A
#
# COMPACT_ATOMS: atom_id res chain seq x y z
N MET A 1 -25.14 9.45 -6.75
CA MET A 1 -23.77 9.82 -7.18
C MET A 1 -23.10 8.60 -7.76
N SER A 2 -22.86 8.57 -9.08
CA SER A 2 -22.13 7.50 -9.76
C SER A 2 -20.65 7.58 -9.37
N SER A 3 -20.14 6.59 -8.64
CA SER A 3 -18.71 6.47 -8.33
C SER A 3 -18.00 5.91 -9.56
N LEU A 4 -17.47 6.80 -10.40
CA LEU A 4 -16.43 6.42 -11.35
C LEU A 4 -15.12 6.36 -10.57
N LYS A 5 -14.48 5.19 -10.57
CA LYS A 5 -13.17 5.01 -9.94
C LYS A 5 -12.14 4.90 -11.05
N ILE A 6 -11.17 5.82 -11.05
CA ILE A 6 -10.01 5.73 -11.94
C ILE A 6 -9.02 4.80 -11.24
N GLU A 7 -8.76 3.64 -11.85
CA GLU A 7 -7.80 2.68 -11.32
C GLU A 7 -6.57 2.61 -12.22
N PRO A 8 -5.36 2.63 -11.64
CA PRO A 8 -4.15 2.41 -12.42
C PRO A 8 -4.05 0.91 -12.76
N SER A 9 -3.85 0.67 -14.05
CA SER A 9 -3.33 -0.57 -14.62
C SER A 9 -1.88 -0.35 -15.02
N PHE A 10 -1.11 -1.42 -15.12
CA PHE A 10 0.32 -1.33 -15.38
C PHE A 10 0.67 -2.32 -16.47
N SER A 11 1.30 -1.84 -17.54
CA SER A 11 1.78 -2.67 -18.64
C SER A 11 3.27 -2.93 -18.47
N THR A 12 3.64 -4.19 -18.23
CA THR A 12 5.01 -4.61 -17.96
C THR A 12 5.86 -4.57 -19.24
N GLN A 13 7.01 -3.89 -19.15
CA GLN A 13 8.00 -3.77 -20.23
C GLN A 13 9.14 -4.76 -20.06
N ALA A 14 9.57 -5.01 -18.82
CA ALA A 14 10.64 -5.93 -18.48
C ALA A 14 10.42 -6.52 -17.09
N SER A 15 10.97 -7.71 -16.85
CA SER A 15 10.90 -8.41 -15.57
C SER A 15 12.28 -8.95 -15.18
N TYR A 16 12.62 -8.80 -13.90
CA TYR A 16 13.90 -9.20 -13.32
C TYR A 16 13.66 -10.01 -12.05
N ARG A 17 14.49 -11.02 -11.80
CA ARG A 17 14.51 -11.69 -10.50
C ARG A 17 15.24 -10.81 -9.50
N VAL A 18 14.64 -10.61 -8.33
CA VAL A 18 15.16 -9.76 -7.25
C VAL A 18 14.93 -10.42 -5.91
N ALA A 19 15.64 -9.96 -4.89
CA ALA A 19 15.28 -10.11 -3.49
C ALA A 19 14.66 -8.79 -3.01
N ALA A 20 13.49 -8.87 -2.36
CA ALA A 20 12.76 -7.70 -1.89
C ALA A 20 11.98 -8.00 -0.60
N GLY A 21 11.56 -6.95 0.10
CA GLY A 21 10.77 -7.06 1.31
C GLY A 21 11.57 -7.06 2.61
N LEU A 22 10.89 -7.39 3.70
CA LEU A 22 11.41 -7.48 5.06
C LEU A 22 11.54 -8.94 5.47
N ALA A 23 12.79 -9.36 5.71
CA ALA A 23 13.05 -10.66 6.34
C ALA A 23 12.73 -10.58 7.84
N ASP A 24 12.69 -11.74 8.49
CA ASP A 24 12.45 -11.81 9.93
C ASP A 24 13.50 -11.04 10.73
N LEU A 25 13.02 -10.43 11.83
CA LEU A 25 13.84 -9.70 12.79
C LEU A 25 15.03 -10.57 13.21
N ASN A 26 16.23 -10.01 13.10
CA ASN A 26 17.46 -10.73 13.42
C ASN A 26 18.38 -9.87 14.27
N THR A 27 18.51 -10.22 15.54
CA THR A 27 19.37 -9.52 16.50
C THR A 27 20.85 -9.60 16.17
N SER A 28 21.30 -10.64 15.47
CA SER A 28 22.71 -10.75 15.08
C SER A 28 23.13 -9.62 14.14
N THR A 29 22.20 -9.16 13.28
CA THR A 29 22.44 -8.02 12.38
C THR A 29 22.67 -6.72 13.14
N ALA A 30 22.02 -6.55 14.29
CA ALA A 30 22.23 -5.40 15.16
C ALA A 30 23.61 -5.44 15.80
N LEU A 31 24.01 -6.61 16.30
CA LEU A 31 25.29 -6.81 16.95
C LEU A 31 26.49 -6.70 15.99
N SER A 32 26.28 -7.01 14.71
CA SER A 32 27.31 -6.89 13.66
C SER A 32 27.30 -5.52 12.95
N MET A 33 26.46 -4.58 13.37
CA MET A 33 26.32 -3.29 12.70
C MET A 33 27.59 -2.46 12.83
N SER A 34 28.04 -1.87 11.72
CA SER A 34 29.20 -0.98 11.77
C SER A 34 28.88 0.30 12.55
N PRO A 35 29.86 0.95 13.20
CA PRO A 35 29.62 2.20 13.89
C PRO A 35 29.05 3.31 12.99
N THR A 36 29.41 3.35 11.71
CA THR A 36 28.85 4.33 10.76
C THR A 36 27.35 4.12 10.56
N TRP A 37 26.92 2.87 10.37
CA TRP A 37 25.51 2.53 10.23
C TRP A 37 24.71 2.77 11.50
N ALA A 38 25.30 2.45 12.66
CA ALA A 38 24.68 2.74 13.94
C ALA A 38 24.47 4.24 14.16
N THR A 39 25.40 5.11 13.72
CA THR A 39 25.24 6.57 13.79
C THR A 39 24.13 7.05 12.87
N ALA A 40 24.11 6.58 11.62
CA ALA A 40 23.04 6.92 10.68
C ALA A 40 21.67 6.50 11.21
N LEU A 41 21.59 5.29 11.78
CA LEU A 41 20.36 4.78 12.39
C LEU A 41 19.95 5.58 13.62
N LEU A 42 20.89 6.06 14.42
CA LEU A 42 20.62 6.94 15.55
C LEU A 42 19.96 8.26 15.10
N PHE A 43 20.36 8.81 13.95
CA PHE A 43 19.68 9.96 13.36
C PHE A 43 18.28 9.61 12.85
N ASP A 44 18.13 8.48 12.14
CA ASP A 44 16.84 8.04 11.63
C ASP A 44 15.83 7.73 12.75
N ILE A 45 16.30 7.15 13.87
CA ILE A 45 15.49 6.86 15.05
C ILE A 45 15.25 8.10 15.91
N GLY A 46 16.17 9.06 15.91
CA GLY A 46 16.01 10.35 16.59
C GLY A 46 15.03 11.29 15.90
N SER A 47 14.76 11.10 14.61
CA SER A 47 13.77 11.85 13.84
C SER A 47 12.98 10.92 12.90
N PRO A 48 12.21 9.97 13.45
CA PRO A 48 11.60 8.93 12.64
C PRO A 48 10.45 9.50 11.81
N LEU A 49 10.58 9.42 10.49
CA LEU A 49 9.53 9.86 9.57
C LEU A 49 8.85 8.65 8.95
N TRP A 50 7.51 8.66 8.95
CA TRP A 50 6.75 7.76 8.08
C TRP A 50 7.06 8.16 6.64
N ASP A 51 8.05 7.49 6.06
CA ASP A 51 8.46 7.74 4.70
C ASP A 51 7.61 6.89 3.76
N SER A 52 6.95 7.57 2.83
CA SER A 52 6.25 6.96 1.70
C SER A 52 7.12 5.99 0.89
N ARG A 53 8.45 6.06 0.97
CA ARG A 53 9.37 5.11 0.32
C ARG A 53 9.38 3.73 0.96
N ASN A 54 9.09 3.65 2.26
CA ASN A 54 9.26 2.42 3.04
C ASN A 54 7.96 1.91 3.66
N SER A 55 7.05 2.84 3.94
CA SER A 55 5.83 2.59 4.69
C SER A 55 4.64 3.30 4.06
N ILE A 56 3.45 2.72 4.21
CA ILE A 56 2.19 3.34 3.81
C ILE A 56 1.15 3.13 4.91
N GLN A 57 0.35 4.16 5.18
CA GLN A 57 -0.73 4.07 6.16
C GLN A 57 -1.80 3.09 5.66
N MET A 58 -2.23 2.19 6.54
CA MET A 58 -3.26 1.21 6.29
C MET A 58 -4.49 1.51 7.15
N LYS A 59 -5.62 0.91 6.77
CA LYS A 59 -6.73 0.80 7.71
C LYS A 59 -6.38 -0.24 8.78
N PRO A 60 -6.73 0.01 10.05
CA PRO A 60 -6.64 -1.04 11.06
C PRO A 60 -7.37 -2.30 10.61
N LEU A 61 -6.89 -3.46 11.04
CA LEU A 61 -7.53 -4.74 10.83
C LEU A 61 -8.96 -4.72 11.39
N ASP A 62 -9.77 -5.70 11.00
CA ASP A 62 -11.13 -5.85 11.53
C ASP A 62 -11.16 -6.79 12.74
N THR A 63 -12.34 -7.08 13.27
CA THR A 63 -12.54 -7.99 14.41
C THR A 63 -12.05 -9.42 14.17
N ARG A 64 -11.80 -9.82 12.91
CA ARG A 64 -11.36 -11.18 12.58
C ARG A 64 -9.87 -11.38 12.86
N PHE A 65 -9.07 -10.34 12.62
CA PHE A 65 -7.61 -10.42 12.69
C PHE A 65 -6.97 -9.44 13.67
N GLY A 66 -7.60 -8.28 13.87
CA GLY A 66 -7.12 -7.24 14.76
C GLY A 66 -7.17 -7.67 16.22
N ARG A 67 -6.21 -7.18 17.00
CA ARG A 67 -6.03 -7.52 18.42
C ARG A 67 -6.08 -6.32 19.36
N CYS A 68 -6.43 -5.14 18.84
CA CYS A 68 -6.60 -3.96 19.68
C CYS A 68 -7.92 -4.02 20.45
N HIS A 69 -7.88 -3.55 21.69
CA HIS A 69 -8.98 -3.65 22.63
C HIS A 69 -9.24 -2.31 23.30
N SER A 70 -10.47 -2.13 23.78
CA SER A 70 -10.80 -0.92 24.51
C SER A 70 -10.02 -0.86 25.82
N THR A 71 -9.45 0.30 26.14
CA THR A 71 -8.84 0.58 27.45
C THR A 71 -9.79 0.36 28.63
N SER A 72 -11.10 0.46 28.40
CA SER A 72 -12.14 0.22 29.40
C SER A 72 -12.56 -1.25 29.54
N ASP A 73 -12.30 -2.06 28.51
CA ASP A 73 -12.73 -3.47 28.43
C ASP A 73 -11.81 -4.24 27.48
N ALA A 74 -10.87 -4.99 28.08
CA ALA A 74 -9.89 -5.79 27.35
C ALA A 74 -10.51 -6.92 26.50
N THR A 75 -11.81 -7.23 26.67
CA THR A 75 -12.50 -8.23 25.85
C THR A 75 -13.15 -7.64 24.61
N ARG A 76 -13.40 -6.32 24.62
CA ARG A 76 -14.08 -5.63 23.53
C ARG A 76 -13.08 -5.14 22.50
N TYR A 77 -13.18 -5.70 21.30
CA TYR A 77 -12.41 -5.24 20.15
C TYR A 77 -12.67 -3.76 19.84
N THR A 78 -11.60 -3.02 19.57
CA THR A 78 -11.65 -1.68 18.98
C THR A 78 -10.59 -1.55 17.89
N PRO A 79 -10.86 -0.84 16.78
CA PRO A 79 -9.82 -0.57 15.79
C PRO A 79 -8.61 0.12 16.43
N CYS A 80 -7.41 -0.35 16.11
CA CYS A 80 -6.16 0.27 16.56
C CYS A 80 -6.09 1.73 16.12
N GLU A 81 -5.38 2.57 16.88
CA GLU A 81 -5.28 4.00 16.58
C GLU A 81 -4.54 4.27 15.27
N GLU A 82 -3.49 3.49 15.03
CA GLU A 82 -2.59 3.65 13.89
C GLU A 82 -2.27 2.27 13.28
N SER A 83 -2.19 2.19 11.96
CA SER A 83 -1.86 0.97 11.22
C SER A 83 -1.02 1.34 10.00
N TYR A 84 0.11 0.66 9.79
CA TYR A 84 1.04 0.93 8.71
C TYR A 84 1.54 -0.38 8.09
N LEU A 85 1.75 -0.39 6.79
CA LEU A 85 2.44 -1.48 6.09
C LEU A 85 3.88 -1.07 5.80
N LEU A 86 4.83 -1.76 6.42
CA LEU A 86 6.26 -1.66 6.18
C LEU A 86 6.63 -2.63 5.05
N THR A 87 7.10 -2.11 3.93
CA THR A 87 7.43 -2.92 2.74
C THR A 87 8.92 -3.20 2.60
N GLY A 88 9.75 -2.55 3.42
CA GLY A 88 11.21 -2.53 3.28
C GLY A 88 11.73 -1.54 2.24
N GLY A 89 10.84 -1.02 1.39
CA GLY A 89 11.12 0.05 0.45
C GLY A 89 11.94 -0.36 -0.77
N CYS A 90 11.92 0.52 -1.77
CA CYS A 90 12.53 0.25 -3.07
C CYS A 90 14.07 0.16 -3.01
N LEU A 91 14.69 0.89 -2.07
CA LEU A 91 16.15 0.95 -1.89
C LEU A 91 16.75 -0.34 -1.30
N ARG A 92 15.95 -1.38 -1.07
CA ARG A 92 16.40 -2.69 -0.58
C ARG A 92 16.11 -3.82 -1.54
N ILE A 93 15.66 -3.48 -2.74
CA ILE A 93 15.46 -4.43 -3.83
C ILE A 93 16.82 -4.69 -4.46
N THR A 94 17.26 -5.95 -4.51
CA THR A 94 18.54 -6.33 -5.12
C THR A 94 18.35 -7.41 -6.17
N PRO A 95 18.95 -7.30 -7.36
CA PRO A 95 19.67 -6.14 -7.89
C PRO A 95 18.69 -5.07 -8.40
N GLN A 96 19.09 -3.80 -8.37
CA GLN A 96 18.31 -2.71 -8.99
C GLN A 96 19.02 -2.22 -10.27
N LYS A 97 19.18 -3.13 -11.23
CA LYS A 97 19.84 -2.86 -12.52
C LYS A 97 18.88 -2.21 -13.51
N ASP A 98 18.38 -1.04 -13.16
CA ASP A 98 17.50 -0.29 -14.05
C ASP A 98 18.32 0.66 -14.95
N ASP A 99 18.26 0.43 -16.26
CA ASP A 99 18.80 1.35 -17.26
C ASP A 99 17.65 2.24 -17.75
N LEU A 100 17.54 3.45 -17.17
CA LEU A 100 16.53 4.45 -17.52
C LEU A 100 16.48 4.75 -19.03
N ARG A 101 17.57 4.50 -19.77
CA ARG A 101 17.64 4.73 -21.22
C ARG A 101 16.88 3.68 -22.03
N LYS A 102 16.75 2.45 -21.54
CA LYS A 102 16.10 1.35 -22.28
C LYS A 102 14.58 1.44 -22.23
N HIS A 103 14.04 1.92 -21.12
CA HIS A 103 12.59 2.02 -20.89
C HIS A 103 12.23 3.39 -20.31
N PRO A 104 12.36 4.49 -21.08
CA PRO A 104 12.13 5.84 -20.58
C PRO A 104 10.66 6.09 -20.21
N ASP A 105 9.72 5.43 -20.88
CA ASP A 105 8.27 5.64 -20.68
C ASP A 105 7.71 4.89 -19.46
N ALA A 106 8.42 3.88 -18.97
CA ALA A 106 8.00 3.21 -17.76
C ALA A 106 8.30 4.10 -16.55
N THR A 107 7.35 4.30 -15.65
CA THR A 107 7.54 5.22 -14.51
C THR A 107 7.34 4.52 -13.17
N ILE A 108 7.08 3.21 -13.21
CA ILE A 108 6.70 2.43 -12.03
C ILE A 108 7.53 1.13 -11.98
N TYR A 109 7.97 0.80 -10.78
CA TYR A 109 8.43 -0.53 -10.41
C TYR A 109 7.28 -1.28 -9.75
N VAL A 110 7.03 -2.51 -10.18
CA VAL A 110 6.05 -3.41 -9.58
C VAL A 110 6.79 -4.60 -8.99
N VAL A 111 6.65 -4.81 -7.69
CA VAL A 111 7.30 -5.91 -6.98
C VAL A 111 6.22 -6.82 -6.45
N ALA A 112 6.06 -7.98 -7.09
CA ALA A 112 5.07 -8.98 -6.68
C ALA A 112 5.46 -9.62 -5.35
N ASP A 113 4.50 -10.17 -4.61
CA ASP A 113 4.73 -11.06 -3.46
C ASP A 113 5.76 -10.56 -2.44
N THR A 114 5.80 -9.24 -2.23
CA THR A 114 6.78 -8.60 -1.34
C THR A 114 6.41 -8.89 0.12
N LYS A 115 7.27 -9.63 0.81
CA LYS A 115 7.14 -9.84 2.25
C LYS A 115 7.22 -8.51 3.00
N SER A 116 6.18 -8.22 3.76
CA SER A 116 5.94 -6.94 4.41
C SER A 116 5.43 -7.17 5.84
N TYR A 117 5.55 -6.15 6.68
CA TYR A 117 4.95 -6.14 8.02
C TYR A 117 3.83 -5.14 8.09
N GLN A 118 2.62 -5.57 8.44
CA GLN A 118 1.61 -4.64 8.94
C GLN A 118 1.81 -4.48 10.44
N VAL A 119 2.06 -3.24 10.86
CA VAL A 119 2.21 -2.87 12.26
C VAL A 119 0.99 -2.07 12.71
N GLU A 120 0.43 -2.43 13.85
CA GLU A 120 -0.70 -1.71 14.45
C GLU A 120 -0.34 -1.25 15.85
N PHE A 121 -0.71 -0.02 16.16
CA PHE A 121 -0.40 0.60 17.44
C PHE A 121 -1.66 0.90 18.24
N ASP A 122 -1.53 0.69 19.54
CA ASP A 122 -2.55 0.97 20.53
C ASP A 122 -1.91 1.49 21.82
N ASP A 123 -2.72 1.82 22.81
CA ASP A 123 -2.26 2.21 24.13
C ASP A 123 -1.88 0.99 24.99
N VAL A 124 -0.89 1.16 25.88
CA VAL A 124 -0.52 0.10 26.83
C VAL A 124 -1.57 0.01 27.92
N HIS A 125 -2.19 -1.16 28.05
CA HIS A 125 -3.28 -1.40 29.00
C HIS A 125 -2.78 -1.55 30.44
N ASP A 126 -1.62 -2.18 30.65
CA ASP A 126 -1.02 -2.39 31.97
C ASP A 126 0.44 -1.90 32.01
N GLN A 127 0.63 -0.62 32.31
CA GLN A 127 1.97 -0.06 32.45
C GLN A 127 2.71 -0.60 33.68
N SER A 128 2.01 -1.11 34.69
CA SER A 128 2.63 -1.69 35.88
C SER A 128 3.30 -3.03 35.53
N GLU A 129 2.63 -3.85 34.71
CA GLU A 129 3.20 -5.08 34.14
C GLU A 129 4.42 -4.78 33.26
N LEU A 130 4.31 -3.82 32.33
CA LEU A 130 5.43 -3.38 31.50
C LEU A 130 6.68 -3.01 32.33
N ARG A 131 6.49 -2.34 33.46
CA ARG A 131 7.59 -1.90 34.34
C ARG A 131 8.17 -3.02 35.20
N SER A 132 7.35 -3.98 35.61
CA SER A 132 7.74 -5.05 36.53
C SER A 132 8.32 -6.26 35.82
N GLN A 133 7.83 -6.57 34.62
CA GLN A 133 8.23 -7.73 33.83
C GLN A 133 9.03 -7.36 32.59
N GLY A 134 9.03 -6.08 32.18
CA GLY A 134 9.74 -5.64 30.99
C GLY A 134 11.26 -5.61 31.16
N HIS A 135 11.94 -5.73 30.02
CA HIS A 135 13.37 -5.48 29.89
C HIS A 135 13.61 -3.97 29.94
N CYS A 136 13.85 -3.46 31.15
CA CYS A 136 14.01 -2.05 31.42
C CYS A 136 15.48 -1.63 31.48
N LYS A 137 15.84 -0.55 30.81
CA LYS A 137 17.21 -0.02 30.80
C LYS A 137 17.23 1.50 30.79
N THR A 138 18.19 2.08 31.51
CA THR A 138 18.45 3.52 31.53
C THR A 138 19.68 3.82 30.68
N HIS A 139 19.54 4.79 29.78
CA HIS A 139 20.59 5.27 28.90
C HIS A 139 20.78 6.77 29.05
N GLY A 140 22.01 7.26 28.96
CA GLY A 140 22.33 8.69 28.93
C GLY A 140 23.45 9.09 29.86
N TYR A 141 23.41 10.34 30.33
CA TYR A 141 24.41 10.98 31.16
C TYR A 141 23.72 11.68 32.36
N PRO A 142 24.49 12.18 33.35
CA PRO A 142 23.91 12.90 34.48
C PRO A 142 23.05 14.11 34.09
N ILE A 143 23.32 14.73 32.93
CA ILE A 143 22.61 15.89 32.39
C ILE A 143 21.45 15.56 31.45
N GLY A 144 21.15 14.28 31.21
CA GLY A 144 20.06 13.85 30.32
C GLY A 144 20.05 12.33 30.17
N ALA A 145 18.93 11.69 30.49
CA ALA A 145 18.81 10.24 30.45
C ALA A 145 17.38 9.82 30.07
N ILE A 146 17.26 8.68 29.41
CA ILE A 146 16.01 8.02 29.06
C ILE A 146 15.95 6.66 29.76
N HIS A 147 14.78 6.29 30.25
CA HIS A 147 14.50 4.96 30.78
C HIS A 147 13.48 4.31 29.86
N THR A 148 13.86 3.22 29.21
CA THR A 148 13.00 2.47 28.29
C THR A 148 12.69 1.11 28.89
N CYS A 149 11.47 0.61 28.67
CA CYS A 149 11.06 -0.75 28.98
C CYS A 149 10.39 -1.36 27.77
N ILE A 150 10.72 -2.62 27.48
CA ILE A 150 10.06 -3.42 26.46
C ILE A 150 9.60 -4.73 27.10
N ALA A 151 8.32 -5.05 26.95
CA ALA A 151 7.74 -6.29 27.44
C ALA A 151 6.88 -6.95 26.35
N LEU A 152 6.58 -8.23 26.54
CA LEU A 152 5.54 -8.91 25.80
C LEU A 152 4.27 -8.88 26.66
N GLY A 153 3.21 -8.25 26.17
CA GLY A 153 1.94 -8.19 26.85
C GLY A 153 1.13 -9.49 26.73
N LYS A 154 0.05 -9.56 27.49
CA LYS A 154 -0.81 -10.76 27.59
C LYS A 154 -1.50 -11.12 26.27
N SER A 155 -1.75 -10.14 25.40
CA SER A 155 -2.35 -10.32 24.07
C SER A 155 -1.28 -10.57 22.99
N GLN A 156 -0.04 -10.86 23.40
CA GLN A 156 1.13 -11.04 22.56
C GLN A 156 1.55 -9.78 21.78
N GLU A 157 1.15 -8.63 22.28
CA GLU A 157 1.61 -7.33 21.81
C GLU A 157 2.98 -7.00 22.39
N ILE A 158 3.80 -6.28 21.62
CA ILE A 158 5.01 -5.68 22.17
C ILE A 158 4.58 -4.41 22.88
N GLN A 159 4.76 -4.37 24.19
CA GLN A 159 4.56 -3.17 24.99
C GLN A 159 5.89 -2.43 25.09
N HIS A 160 5.90 -1.15 24.73
CA HIS A 160 7.05 -0.28 24.89
C HIS A 160 6.64 0.95 25.66
N GLY A 161 7.47 1.34 26.61
CA GLY A 161 7.28 2.57 27.36
C GLY A 161 8.62 3.22 27.64
N TYR A 162 8.62 4.55 27.66
CA TYR A 162 9.80 5.29 28.02
C TYR A 162 9.46 6.57 28.78
N GLY A 163 10.37 6.93 29.66
CA GLY A 163 10.40 8.19 30.39
C GLY A 163 11.71 8.90 30.11
N VAL A 164 11.67 10.23 30.10
CA VAL A 164 12.88 11.07 30.04
C VAL A 164 13.13 11.71 31.38
N CYS A 165 14.40 11.94 31.70
CA CYS A 165 14.80 12.61 32.93
C CYS A 165 14.17 14.02 32.99
N PRO A 166 13.51 14.40 34.10
CA PRO A 166 12.93 15.73 34.26
C PRO A 166 13.97 16.86 34.23
N GLN A 167 13.56 18.04 33.74
CA GLN A 167 14.44 19.20 33.58
C GLN A 167 15.16 19.64 34.87
N ALA A 168 14.49 19.56 36.01
CA ALA A 168 15.08 19.89 37.31
C ALA A 168 16.27 18.97 37.67
N LEU A 169 16.19 17.68 37.31
CA LEU A 169 17.26 16.72 37.55
C LEU A 169 18.38 16.85 36.50
N MET A 170 18.04 17.14 35.24
CA MET A 170 19.03 17.45 34.20
C MET A 170 19.87 18.68 34.57
N ALA A 171 19.23 19.77 35.00
CA ALA A 171 19.91 21.02 35.36
C ALA A 171 20.86 20.87 36.56
N SER A 172 20.60 19.89 37.43
CA SER A 172 21.46 19.56 38.58
C SER A 172 22.44 18.41 38.33
N GLY A 173 22.43 17.81 37.13
CA GLY A 173 23.30 16.67 36.80
C GLY A 173 22.97 15.41 37.61
N ARG A 174 21.70 15.15 37.89
CA ARG A 174 21.25 14.07 38.80
C ARG A 174 20.40 12.99 38.14
N CYS A 175 20.34 12.92 36.82
CA CYS A 175 19.48 11.97 36.11
C CYS A 175 19.78 10.50 36.42
N LEU A 176 21.06 10.16 36.61
CA LEU A 176 21.50 8.79 36.88
C LEU A 176 21.58 8.48 38.38
N THR A 177 21.75 9.50 39.23
CA THR A 177 21.88 9.32 40.70
C THR A 177 20.53 9.41 41.41
N ASN A 178 19.57 10.15 40.87
CA ASN A 178 18.20 10.19 41.34
C ASN A 178 17.26 9.56 40.31
N THR A 179 16.84 8.33 40.58
CA THR A 179 15.95 7.53 39.72
C THR A 179 14.49 7.60 40.14
N SER A 180 14.08 8.59 40.95
CA SER A 180 12.68 8.72 41.37
C SER A 180 11.72 8.85 40.18
N TRP A 181 12.14 9.56 39.13
CA TRP A 181 11.38 9.77 37.89
C TRP A 181 11.17 8.48 37.08
N ILE A 182 11.96 7.44 37.34
CA ILE A 182 11.77 6.13 36.73
C ILE A 182 10.58 5.41 37.35
N LYS A 183 10.10 5.81 38.54
CA LYS A 183 9.00 5.14 39.26
C LYS A 183 7.61 5.53 38.75
N ASP A 184 7.49 6.70 38.12
CA ASP A 184 6.22 7.24 37.64
C ASP A 184 5.75 6.52 36.36
N PRO A 185 4.42 6.39 36.11
CA PRO A 185 3.92 5.81 34.87
C PRO A 185 4.57 6.43 33.64
N PHE A 186 4.82 5.63 32.62
CA PHE A 186 5.47 6.11 31.42
C PHE A 186 4.59 7.16 30.75
N PRO A 187 5.08 8.41 30.58
CA PRO A 187 4.34 9.42 29.84
C PRO A 187 4.17 9.01 28.37
N TYR A 188 5.08 8.17 27.88
CA TYR A 188 5.06 7.61 26.53
C TYR A 188 5.02 6.09 26.63
N ALA A 189 3.85 5.51 26.36
CA ALA A 189 3.67 4.06 26.29
C ALA A 189 2.85 3.72 25.05
N SER A 190 3.25 2.68 24.32
CA SER A 190 2.52 2.15 23.19
C SER A 190 2.60 0.62 23.14
N SER A 191 1.50 0.01 22.75
CA SER A 191 1.44 -1.37 22.32
C SER A 191 1.67 -1.44 20.81
N LEU A 192 2.34 -2.49 20.34
CA LEU A 192 2.64 -2.76 18.94
C LEU A 192 2.30 -4.21 18.61
N TYR A 193 1.40 -4.40 17.66
CA TYR A 193 1.08 -5.69 17.04
C TYR A 193 1.76 -5.76 15.68
N VAL A 194 2.38 -6.91 15.38
CA VAL A 194 3.09 -7.11 14.11
C VAL A 194 2.48 -8.29 13.38
N TYR A 195 2.18 -8.11 12.10
CA TYR A 195 1.63 -9.13 11.23
C TYR A 195 2.49 -9.25 9.97
N ARG A 196 2.89 -10.46 9.60
CA ARG A 196 3.45 -10.77 8.29
C ARG A 196 2.36 -10.71 7.25
N ARG A 197 2.65 -10.06 6.12
CA ARG A 197 1.81 -10.05 4.92
C ARG A 197 2.70 -10.17 3.69
N THR A 198 2.17 -10.70 2.61
CA THR A 198 2.75 -10.50 1.27
C THR A 198 1.87 -9.51 0.51
N ALA A 199 2.49 -8.72 -0.37
CA ALA A 199 1.78 -7.73 -1.16
C ALA A 199 2.48 -7.45 -2.49
N THR A 200 1.71 -7.08 -3.51
CA THR A 200 2.25 -6.45 -4.71
C THR A 200 2.44 -4.95 -4.43
N VAL A 201 3.68 -4.48 -4.43
CA VAL A 201 4.01 -3.09 -4.12
C VAL A 201 4.42 -2.35 -5.39
N TYR A 202 3.82 -1.18 -5.60
CA TYR A 202 4.10 -0.31 -6.74
C TYR A 202 4.92 0.89 -6.25
N TYR A 203 6.16 1.01 -6.71
CA TYR A 203 7.03 2.14 -6.42
C TYR A 203 7.17 3.05 -7.63
N SER A 204 7.22 4.36 -7.39
CA SER A 204 7.57 5.33 -8.43
C SER A 204 9.05 5.23 -8.77
N ARG A 205 9.39 5.16 -10.06
CA ARG A 205 10.79 5.16 -10.53
C ARG A 205 11.46 6.53 -10.34
N SER A 206 10.69 7.62 -10.25
CA SER A 206 11.25 8.98 -10.17
C SER A 206 11.77 9.34 -8.78
N ASN A 207 11.15 8.81 -7.72
CA ASN A 207 11.44 9.19 -6.33
C ASN A 207 11.39 8.02 -5.33
N PHE A 208 11.14 6.79 -5.82
CA PHE A 208 11.07 5.56 -5.03
C PHE A 208 9.95 5.47 -4.00
N SER A 209 8.98 6.39 -4.03
CA SER A 209 7.82 6.35 -3.12
C SER A 209 6.84 5.24 -3.50
N ILE A 210 6.20 4.63 -2.51
CA ILE A 210 5.07 3.72 -2.70
C ILE A 210 3.90 4.51 -3.29
N VAL A 211 3.43 4.08 -4.46
CA VAL A 211 2.29 4.64 -5.16
C VAL A 211 1.02 3.86 -4.84
N ALA A 212 1.14 2.53 -4.74
CA ALA A 212 0.03 1.65 -4.44
C ALA A 212 0.52 0.33 -3.83
N VAL A 213 -0.39 -0.33 -3.12
CA VAL A 213 -0.23 -1.71 -2.64
C VAL A 213 -1.48 -2.49 -3.06
N LYS A 214 -1.29 -3.67 -3.65
CA LYS A 214 -2.36 -4.59 -4.06
C LYS A 214 -2.05 -6.02 -3.60
N ASP A 215 -3.01 -6.92 -3.79
CA ASP A 215 -2.85 -8.37 -3.58
C ASP A 215 -2.33 -8.70 -2.17
N LEU A 216 -2.87 -8.00 -1.17
CA LEU A 216 -2.43 -8.12 0.20
C LEU A 216 -2.93 -9.44 0.80
N SER A 217 -2.03 -10.33 1.21
CA SER A 217 -2.37 -11.63 1.82
C SER A 217 -3.12 -11.45 3.14
N ASP A 218 -3.77 -12.50 3.65
CA ASP A 218 -4.28 -12.48 5.03
C ASP A 218 -3.13 -12.19 6.03
N PRO A 219 -3.41 -11.45 7.12
CA PRO A 219 -2.41 -11.12 8.13
C PRO A 219 -2.04 -12.35 8.97
N ASP A 220 -0.76 -12.67 9.02
CA ASP A 220 -0.19 -13.74 9.86
C ASP A 220 0.51 -13.12 11.09
N PRO A 221 0.02 -13.32 12.32
CA PRO A 221 0.62 -12.74 13.52
C PRO A 221 2.09 -13.12 13.68
N PHE A 222 2.96 -12.12 13.78
CA PHE A 222 4.39 -12.30 13.99
C PHE A 222 4.77 -11.99 15.42
N LEU A 223 5.04 -13.05 16.20
CA LEU A 223 5.46 -12.93 17.59
C LEU A 223 6.94 -12.50 17.67
N VAL A 224 7.15 -11.19 17.79
CA VAL A 224 8.47 -10.61 18.07
C VAL A 224 8.78 -10.80 19.56
N ARG A 225 9.95 -11.37 19.86
CA ARG A 225 10.39 -11.53 21.25
C ARG A 225 10.80 -10.17 21.83
N ALA A 226 10.28 -9.85 23.01
CA ALA A 226 10.64 -8.62 23.74
C ALA A 226 12.15 -8.55 24.03
N GLU A 227 12.76 -9.70 24.33
CA GLU A 227 14.21 -9.86 24.51
C GLU A 227 14.99 -9.37 23.28
N ASP A 228 14.59 -9.80 22.08
CA ASP A 228 15.28 -9.44 20.84
C ASP A 228 15.20 -7.94 20.58
N LEU A 229 14.01 -7.37 20.73
CA LEU A 229 13.80 -5.94 20.54
C LEU A 229 14.52 -5.10 21.60
N SER A 230 14.63 -5.61 22.83
CA SER A 230 15.40 -4.95 23.90
C SER A 230 16.89 -4.90 23.60
N VAL A 231 17.47 -5.98 23.05
CA VAL A 231 18.87 -6.01 22.62
C VAL A 231 19.09 -5.01 21.50
N ILE A 232 18.19 -4.98 20.52
CA ILE A 232 18.25 -4.02 19.41
C ILE A 232 18.15 -2.58 19.93
N SER A 233 17.19 -2.30 20.81
CA SER A 233 16.99 -0.98 21.41
C SER A 233 18.24 -0.54 22.19
N ASP A 234 18.86 -1.43 22.97
CA ASP A 234 20.11 -1.18 23.69
C ASP A 234 21.26 -0.84 22.73
N VAL A 235 21.42 -1.59 21.64
CA VAL A 235 22.45 -1.31 20.62
C VAL A 235 22.26 0.06 19.99
N VAL A 236 21.03 0.41 19.60
CA VAL A 236 20.68 1.71 19.02
C VAL A 236 20.94 2.85 19.98
N MET A 237 20.60 2.67 21.26
CA MET A 237 20.70 3.72 22.27
C MET A 237 22.14 4.03 22.66
N ARG A 238 23.10 3.11 22.49
CA ARG A 238 24.50 3.34 22.89
C ARG A 238 25.19 4.39 22.02
N SER A 239 25.94 5.30 22.65
CA SER A 239 26.80 6.25 21.92
C SER A 239 27.98 5.55 21.24
N LEU A 240 28.32 6.00 20.03
CA LEU A 240 29.37 5.42 19.18
C LEU A 240 30.71 6.15 19.31
N ASN A 241 30.76 7.27 20.03
CA ASN A 241 31.98 8.05 20.29
C ASN A 241 32.99 7.35 21.21
N PHE A 242 32.72 6.11 21.63
CA PHE A 242 33.52 5.41 22.64
C PHE A 242 34.64 4.53 22.11
N ARG A 243 34.86 4.43 20.78
CA ARG A 243 35.96 3.60 20.26
C ARG A 243 37.37 4.09 20.67
N ASN A 244 37.49 5.30 21.21
CA ASN A 244 38.75 5.89 21.68
C ASN A 244 38.86 6.08 23.21
N ALA A 245 37.91 5.58 24.00
CA ALA A 245 38.03 5.61 25.46
C ALA A 245 37.82 4.21 26.03
N ASN A 246 38.70 3.79 26.93
CA ASN A 246 38.62 2.60 27.79
C ASN A 246 37.42 2.64 28.76
N SER A 247 36.28 3.16 28.31
CA SER A 247 35.06 3.31 29.08
C SER A 247 34.24 2.04 28.93
N SER A 248 34.13 1.30 30.03
CA SER A 248 33.26 0.14 30.20
C SER A 248 31.77 0.49 30.30
N ASP A 249 31.39 1.76 30.12
CA ASP A 249 30.04 2.22 30.39
C ASP A 249 29.09 2.02 29.19
N THR A 250 28.40 0.88 29.20
CA THR A 250 27.40 0.51 28.18
C THR A 250 26.10 1.31 28.25
N THR A 251 25.99 2.30 29.14
CA THR A 251 24.76 3.08 29.34
C THR A 251 24.83 4.49 28.75
N SER A 252 26.01 4.98 28.36
CA SER A 252 26.17 6.30 27.76
C SER A 252 25.43 6.42 26.41
N SER A 253 24.68 7.51 26.23
CA SER A 253 23.82 7.71 25.05
C SER A 253 23.63 9.19 24.70
N ASP A 254 24.12 9.59 23.53
CA ASP A 254 23.93 10.95 23.03
C ASP A 254 22.47 11.15 22.58
N LEU A 255 21.86 10.11 21.99
CA LEU A 255 20.43 10.10 21.64
C LEU A 255 19.56 10.35 22.87
N ALA A 256 19.85 9.72 24.01
CA ALA A 256 19.11 9.93 25.24
C ALA A 256 19.15 11.40 25.69
N VAL A 257 20.27 12.11 25.52
CA VAL A 257 20.37 13.54 25.83
C VAL A 257 19.52 14.35 24.88
N PHE A 258 19.60 14.11 23.58
CA PHE A 258 18.79 14.81 22.58
C PHE A 258 17.29 14.59 22.82
N MET A 259 16.87 13.36 23.08
CA MET A 259 15.48 13.04 23.42
C MET A 259 15.06 13.72 24.73
N SER A 260 15.90 13.67 25.77
CA SER A 260 15.61 14.34 27.05
C SER A 260 15.53 15.86 26.92
N ALA A 261 16.28 16.47 26.00
CA ALA A 261 16.20 17.90 25.70
C ALA A 261 14.94 18.27 24.91
N GLY A 262 14.56 17.46 23.92
CA GLY A 262 13.40 17.70 23.07
C GLY A 262 12.05 17.44 23.75
N LEU A 263 12.00 16.49 24.69
CA LEU A 263 10.77 15.98 25.29
C LEU A 263 10.40 16.62 26.65
N GLN A 264 11.03 17.75 27.02
CA GLN A 264 10.85 18.37 28.35
C GLN A 264 9.45 18.97 28.59
N LYS A 265 8.65 19.20 27.54
CA LYS A 265 7.31 19.81 27.65
C LYS A 265 6.21 18.76 27.79
N LEU A 266 6.28 17.96 28.86
CA LEU A 266 5.32 16.90 29.17
C LEU A 266 3.89 17.44 29.39
N ASP A 267 3.73 18.69 29.79
CA ASP A 267 2.40 19.27 30.08
C ASP A 267 1.60 19.63 28.82
N ASN A 268 2.24 19.62 27.64
CA ASN A 268 1.56 19.94 26.38
C ASN A 268 1.02 18.66 25.72
N PRO A 269 -0.31 18.48 25.61
CA PRO A 269 -0.91 17.26 25.04
C PRO A 269 -0.52 17.04 23.57
N PHE A 270 -0.26 18.11 22.81
CA PHE A 270 0.21 18.00 21.44
C PHE A 270 1.63 17.41 21.37
N VAL A 271 2.53 17.87 22.25
CA VAL A 271 3.90 17.35 22.34
C VAL A 271 3.88 15.89 22.79
N LEU A 272 3.00 15.54 23.74
CA LEU A 272 2.81 14.16 24.16
C LEU A 272 2.36 13.24 23.02
N ARG A 273 1.37 13.68 22.24
CA ARG A 273 0.87 12.92 21.08
C ARG A 273 1.94 12.77 20.02
N LEU A 274 2.65 13.85 19.68
CA LEU A 274 3.74 13.81 18.71
C LEU A 274 4.83 12.85 19.17
N ALA A 275 5.31 12.98 20.40
CA ALA A 275 6.33 12.10 20.96
C ALA A 275 5.89 10.63 20.98
N ARG A 276 4.63 10.33 21.31
CA ARG A 276 4.07 8.98 21.22
C ARG A 276 4.14 8.44 19.79
N THR A 277 3.71 9.23 18.80
CA THR A 277 3.80 8.86 17.38
C THR A 277 5.25 8.66 16.94
N GLU A 278 6.19 9.52 17.35
CA GLU A 278 7.62 9.34 17.06
C GLU A 278 8.18 8.07 17.70
N GLY A 279 7.81 7.77 18.95
CA GLY A 279 8.19 6.53 19.63
C GLY A 279 7.63 5.27 18.95
N ARG A 280 6.38 5.31 18.47
CA ARG A 280 5.75 4.25 17.67
C ARG A 280 6.54 3.99 16.39
N LYS A 281 6.89 5.06 15.66
CA LYS A 281 7.71 4.95 14.46
C LYS A 281 9.10 4.40 14.74
N ALA A 282 9.77 4.86 15.80
CA ALA A 282 11.09 4.36 16.19
C ALA A 282 11.09 2.83 16.38
N LEU A 283 10.04 2.27 16.99
CA LEU A 283 9.87 0.81 17.12
C LEU A 283 9.68 0.12 15.76
N ALA A 284 8.85 0.68 14.88
CA ALA A 284 8.67 0.16 13.53
C ALA A 284 9.97 0.22 12.71
N THR A 285 10.77 1.29 12.87
CA THR A 285 12.08 1.43 12.24
C THR A 285 13.03 0.31 12.65
N MET A 286 12.98 -0.16 13.91
CA MET A 286 13.79 -1.31 14.32
C MET A 286 13.44 -2.57 13.50
N LEU A 287 12.15 -2.89 13.33
CA LEU A 287 11.71 -3.99 12.46
C LEU A 287 12.17 -3.80 11.02
N GLN A 288 12.23 -2.54 10.59
CA GLN A 288 12.64 -2.19 9.24
C GLN A 288 14.16 -2.29 9.05
N TYR A 289 15.02 -2.09 10.05
CA TYR A 289 16.48 -2.10 9.82
C TYR A 289 17.14 -3.43 10.19
N PHE A 290 16.64 -4.13 11.20
CA PHE A 290 17.33 -5.29 11.76
C PHE A 290 16.84 -6.62 11.18
N HIS A 291 17.08 -6.83 9.89
CA HIS A 291 16.73 -8.06 9.18
C HIS A 291 17.78 -8.42 8.12
N ALA A 292 17.79 -9.68 7.65
CA ALA A 292 18.82 -10.19 6.74
C ALA A 292 18.89 -9.48 5.36
N ASN A 293 17.77 -8.92 4.90
CA ASN A 293 17.68 -8.14 3.65
C ASN A 293 18.06 -6.64 3.81
N HIS A 294 18.72 -6.24 4.90
CA HIS A 294 19.16 -4.85 5.11
C HIS A 294 20.56 -4.55 4.55
N VAL A 295 20.79 -3.35 4.04
CA VAL A 295 22.12 -2.93 3.51
C VAL A 295 23.17 -3.00 4.63
N GLY A 296 24.34 -3.57 4.37
CA GLY A 296 25.38 -3.76 5.38
C GLY A 296 25.32 -5.06 6.19
N ALA A 297 24.32 -5.93 5.97
CA ALA A 297 24.24 -7.27 6.57
C ALA A 297 25.19 -8.31 5.94
N GLY A 298 26.37 -7.90 5.44
CA GLY A 298 27.37 -8.78 4.81
C GLY A 298 27.19 -9.03 3.31
N GLY A 299 26.23 -8.38 2.65
CA GLY A 299 26.08 -8.36 1.18
C GLY A 299 26.75 -7.14 0.52
N PRO A 300 26.69 -7.00 -0.82
CA PRO A 300 27.19 -5.79 -1.49
C PRO A 300 26.59 -4.52 -0.88
N GLU A 301 27.42 -3.52 -0.62
CA GLU A 301 27.04 -2.31 0.10
C GLU A 301 26.02 -1.45 -0.67
N SER A 302 25.95 -1.63 -2.00
CA SER A 302 25.06 -0.88 -2.88
C SER A 302 24.10 -1.80 -3.64
N VAL A 303 22.80 -1.49 -3.56
CA VAL A 303 21.76 -2.17 -4.34
C VAL A 303 21.91 -1.99 -5.86
N TRP A 304 22.63 -0.94 -6.26
CA TRP A 304 22.92 -0.59 -7.65
C TRP A 304 24.11 -1.37 -8.22
N GLU A 305 25.02 -1.82 -7.35
CA GLU A 305 26.21 -2.59 -7.73
C GLU A 305 25.96 -4.10 -7.69
N ALA A 306 24.93 -4.54 -6.98
CA ALA A 306 24.51 -5.93 -6.97
C ALA A 306 24.17 -6.40 -8.40
N LEU A 307 24.78 -7.50 -8.82
CA LEU A 307 24.50 -8.15 -10.11
C LEU A 307 23.41 -9.23 -10.00
N GLU A 308 23.24 -9.79 -8.80
CA GLU A 308 22.34 -10.90 -8.50
C GLU A 308 21.52 -10.60 -7.24
N PRO A 309 20.37 -11.27 -7.05
CA PRO A 309 19.62 -11.20 -5.82
C PRO A 309 20.49 -11.58 -4.64
N ARG A 310 20.33 -10.90 -3.51
CA ARG A 310 21.14 -11.16 -2.33
C ARG A 310 21.08 -12.65 -1.94
N PRO A 311 22.23 -13.35 -1.81
CA PRO A 311 22.25 -14.76 -1.46
C PRO A 311 21.91 -14.97 0.01
N GLY A 312 21.49 -16.20 0.36
CA GLY A 312 21.28 -16.61 1.75
C GLY A 312 20.02 -16.05 2.41
N LEU A 313 19.11 -15.47 1.62
CA LEU A 313 17.80 -15.05 2.12
C LEU A 313 16.81 -16.22 2.11
N PRO A 314 15.75 -16.16 2.95
CA PRO A 314 14.62 -17.07 2.86
C PRO A 314 14.00 -17.12 1.45
N PRO A 315 13.48 -18.27 1.00
CA PRO A 315 12.98 -18.45 -0.37
C PRO A 315 11.80 -17.51 -0.71
N ASP A 316 11.01 -17.13 0.28
CA ASP A 316 9.88 -16.19 0.18
C ASP A 316 10.30 -14.73 -0.01
N MET A 317 11.59 -14.42 0.06
CA MET A 317 12.13 -13.08 -0.22
C MET A 317 12.55 -12.89 -1.68
N TYR A 318 12.65 -13.98 -2.45
CA TYR A 318 12.98 -13.92 -3.87
C TYR A 318 11.72 -13.78 -4.70
N THR A 319 11.63 -12.68 -5.44
CA THR A 319 10.45 -12.31 -6.22
C THR A 319 10.85 -11.70 -7.56
N THR A 320 9.88 -11.17 -8.28
CA THR A 320 10.06 -10.48 -9.55
C THR A 320 9.80 -8.99 -9.42
N LEU A 321 10.77 -8.20 -9.89
CA LEU A 321 10.62 -6.78 -10.15
C LEU A 321 10.23 -6.59 -11.62
N GLN A 322 9.12 -5.92 -11.86
CA GLN A 322 8.68 -5.54 -13.18
C GLN A 322 8.80 -4.03 -13.36
N ILE A 323 9.29 -3.59 -14.51
CA ILE A 323 9.27 -2.18 -14.90
C ILE A 323 8.04 -1.98 -15.77
N ALA A 324 7.16 -1.06 -15.40
CA ALA A 324 5.86 -0.90 -16.04
C ALA A 324 5.49 0.54 -16.40
N VAL A 325 4.71 0.68 -17.46
CA VAL A 325 4.06 1.93 -17.87
C VAL A 325 2.67 1.98 -17.22
N PRO A 326 2.34 3.00 -16.41
CA PRO A 326 1.00 3.15 -15.87
C PRO A 326 0.02 3.55 -16.98
N SER A 327 -1.10 2.85 -17.05
CA SER A 327 -2.28 3.26 -17.81
C SER A 327 -3.46 3.44 -16.84
N TYR A 328 -4.33 4.40 -17.12
CA TYR A 328 -5.51 4.64 -16.29
C TYR A 328 -6.74 4.08 -16.99
N HIS A 329 -7.47 3.21 -16.32
CA HIS A 329 -8.75 2.74 -16.80
C HIS A 329 -9.85 3.23 -15.85
N VAL A 330 -10.96 3.66 -16.45
CA VAL A 330 -12.15 4.04 -15.69
C VAL A 330 -12.89 2.76 -15.38
N VAL A 331 -12.89 2.35 -14.11
CA VAL A 331 -13.66 1.22 -13.63
C VAL A 331 -15.02 1.75 -13.20
N ALA A 332 -16.04 1.42 -13.99
CA ALA A 332 -17.41 1.67 -13.60
C ALA A 332 -17.76 0.77 -12.41
N SER A 333 -18.32 1.35 -11.35
CA SER A 333 -18.86 0.58 -10.22
C SER A 333 -19.83 -0.51 -10.69
N SER A 334 -19.92 -1.62 -9.96
CA SER A 334 -20.89 -2.69 -10.28
C SER A 334 -22.32 -2.15 -10.36
N LEU A 335 -22.67 -1.17 -9.52
CA LEU A 335 -23.98 -0.50 -9.58
C LEU A 335 -24.20 0.20 -10.93
N THR A 336 -23.22 0.99 -11.40
CA THR A 336 -23.32 1.64 -12.71
C THR A 336 -23.39 0.63 -13.85
N LEU A 337 -22.70 -0.51 -13.74
CA LEU A 337 -22.81 -1.60 -14.70
C LEU A 337 -24.23 -2.20 -14.70
N TYR A 338 -24.80 -2.48 -13.53
CA TYR A 338 -26.17 -3.01 -13.43
C TYR A 338 -27.22 -2.02 -13.95
N ILE A 339 -27.08 -0.73 -13.64
CA ILE A 339 -27.96 0.32 -14.17
C ILE A 339 -27.84 0.37 -15.69
N PHE A 340 -26.61 0.36 -16.23
CA PHE A 340 -26.38 0.37 -17.67
C PHE A 340 -27.02 -0.84 -18.35
N ILE A 341 -26.78 -2.06 -17.85
CA ILE A 341 -27.39 -3.29 -18.35
C ILE A 341 -28.92 -3.20 -18.28
N GLY A 342 -29.47 -2.72 -17.16
CA GLY A 342 -30.91 -2.57 -16.97
C GLY A 342 -31.55 -1.60 -17.96
N VAL A 343 -30.96 -0.42 -18.14
CA VAL A 343 -31.44 0.60 -19.09
C VAL A 343 -31.32 0.10 -20.53
N SER A 344 -30.19 -0.47 -20.93
CA SER A 344 -30.00 -1.02 -22.27
C SER A 344 -30.97 -2.16 -22.55
N SER A 345 -31.21 -3.05 -21.57
CA SER A 345 -32.16 -4.16 -21.71
C SER A 345 -33.61 -3.67 -21.82
N ALA A 346 -34.01 -2.67 -21.01
CA ALA A 346 -35.33 -2.07 -21.09
C ALA A 346 -35.57 -1.37 -22.43
N LEU A 347 -34.56 -0.68 -22.97
CA LEU A 347 -34.63 -0.02 -24.26
C LEU A 347 -34.73 -1.04 -25.40
N LEU A 348 -33.96 -2.12 -25.35
CA LEU A 348 -34.06 -3.23 -26.30
C LEU A 348 -35.43 -3.91 -26.25
N LEU A 349 -35.98 -4.15 -25.05
CA LEU A 349 -37.33 -4.70 -24.88
C LEU A 349 -38.38 -3.77 -25.47
N LEU A 350 -38.26 -2.46 -25.26
CA LEU A 350 -39.16 -1.46 -25.85
C LEU A 350 -39.07 -1.44 -27.37
N CYS A 351 -37.86 -1.51 -27.94
CA CYS A 351 -37.68 -1.64 -29.39
C CYS A 351 -38.29 -2.94 -29.92
N PHE A 352 -38.14 -4.05 -29.21
CA PHE A 352 -38.70 -5.34 -29.61
C PHE A 352 -40.23 -5.35 -29.54
N THR A 353 -40.83 -4.81 -28.46
CA THR A 353 -42.29 -4.72 -28.31
C THR A 353 -42.90 -3.79 -29.34
N THR A 354 -42.25 -2.67 -29.67
CA THR A 354 -42.71 -1.77 -30.73
C THR A 354 -42.64 -2.43 -32.10
N ILE A 355 -41.61 -3.25 -32.40
CA ILE A 355 -41.55 -4.05 -33.64
C ILE A 355 -42.69 -5.09 -33.67
N ILE A 356 -42.91 -5.87 -32.61
CA ILE A 356 -44.01 -6.85 -32.57
C ILE A 356 -45.36 -6.15 -32.74
N PHE A 357 -45.58 -5.06 -32.00
CA PHE A 357 -46.83 -4.32 -32.04
C PHE A 357 -47.08 -3.74 -33.45
N THR A 358 -46.07 -3.16 -34.09
CA THR A 358 -46.19 -2.65 -35.46
C THR A 358 -46.41 -3.78 -36.48
N CYS A 359 -45.70 -4.91 -36.35
CA CYS A 359 -45.93 -6.09 -37.19
C CYS A 359 -47.36 -6.66 -37.04
N GLY A 360 -47.91 -6.66 -35.83
CA GLY A 360 -49.24 -7.20 -35.54
C GLY A 360 -50.40 -6.26 -35.90
N THR A 361 -50.21 -4.94 -35.79
CA THR A 361 -51.26 -3.94 -36.08
C THR A 361 -51.31 -3.51 -37.54
N VAL A 362 -50.18 -3.57 -38.26
CA VAL A 362 -50.12 -3.22 -39.69
C VAL A 362 -50.54 -4.43 -40.53
N THR A 363 -51.86 -4.58 -40.73
CA THR A 363 -52.47 -5.64 -41.57
C THR A 363 -52.19 -5.49 -43.06
N ARG A 364 -51.69 -4.32 -43.49
CA ARG A 364 -51.23 -4.06 -44.87
C ARG A 364 -49.83 -3.49 -44.84
N TRP A 365 -48.85 -4.38 -44.96
CA TRP A 365 -47.47 -3.95 -45.18
C TRP A 365 -47.41 -3.17 -46.49
N PRO A 366 -46.89 -1.93 -46.48
CA PRO A 366 -46.62 -1.24 -47.72
C PRO A 366 -45.61 -2.06 -48.50
N TRP A 367 -45.87 -2.21 -49.80
CA TRP A 367 -44.97 -2.92 -50.70
C TRP A 367 -43.63 -2.20 -50.70
N ARG A 368 -42.65 -2.74 -49.97
CA ARG A 368 -41.28 -2.23 -49.98
C ARG A 368 -40.76 -2.27 -51.40
N THR A 369 -40.34 -1.13 -51.91
CA THR A 369 -39.49 -1.12 -53.09
C THR A 369 -38.09 -1.58 -52.64
N GLY A 370 -37.28 -2.18 -53.51
CA GLY A 370 -35.92 -2.60 -53.15
C GLY A 370 -34.96 -1.45 -52.79
N TYR A 371 -35.49 -0.23 -52.57
CA TYR A 371 -34.78 1.02 -52.42
C TYR A 371 -35.28 1.75 -51.15
N PRO A 372 -34.66 1.51 -49.98
CA PRO A 372 -35.11 2.03 -48.69
C PRO A 372 -35.24 3.57 -48.64
N ALA A 373 -34.35 4.28 -49.34
CA ALA A 373 -34.37 5.74 -49.44
C ALA A 373 -35.61 6.25 -50.19
N LEU A 374 -36.09 5.50 -51.18
CA LEU A 374 -37.24 5.87 -52.00
C LEU A 374 -38.56 5.64 -51.24
N ASP A 375 -38.65 4.53 -50.49
CA ASP A 375 -39.78 4.24 -49.61
C ASP A 375 -39.92 5.31 -48.52
N PHE A 376 -38.79 5.75 -47.93
CA PHE A 376 -38.80 6.82 -46.94
C PHE A 376 -39.27 8.16 -47.53
N ALA A 377 -38.75 8.53 -48.71
CA ALA A 377 -39.15 9.77 -49.40
C ALA A 377 -40.64 9.80 -49.77
N ILE A 378 -41.23 8.66 -50.15
CA ILE A 378 -42.66 8.54 -50.46
C ILE A 378 -43.52 8.76 -49.21
N TYR A 379 -43.07 8.29 -48.05
CA TYR A 379 -43.78 8.45 -46.77
C TYR A 379 -43.64 9.84 -46.14
N CYS A 380 -42.55 10.55 -46.42
CA CYS A 380 -42.33 11.91 -45.91
C CYS A 380 -42.98 13.03 -46.76
N LEU A 381 -43.56 12.71 -47.93
CA LEU A 381 -44.24 13.71 -48.76
C LEU A 381 -45.63 14.05 -48.18
N PRO A 382 -45.94 15.33 -47.91
CA PRO A 382 -47.21 15.74 -47.31
C PRO A 382 -48.38 15.39 -48.24
N THR A 383 -49.37 14.67 -47.71
CA THR A 383 -50.51 14.04 -48.42
C THR A 383 -51.50 14.99 -49.12
N ARG A 384 -51.18 16.28 -49.26
CA ARG A 384 -52.11 17.29 -49.80
C ARG A 384 -52.12 17.45 -51.33
N VAL A 385 -51.28 16.75 -52.08
CA VAL A 385 -51.20 16.96 -53.54
C VAL A 385 -51.94 15.85 -54.30
N ARG A 386 -53.07 16.22 -54.94
CA ARG A 386 -53.93 15.34 -55.77
C ARG A 386 -53.24 14.64 -56.96
N HIS A 387 -51.96 14.90 -57.21
CA HIS A 387 -51.18 14.27 -58.30
C HIS A 387 -50.48 12.94 -57.93
N HIS A 388 -50.58 12.46 -56.69
CA HIS A 388 -49.87 11.24 -56.24
C HIS A 388 -50.22 9.95 -56.99
N ARG A 389 -51.39 9.84 -57.63
CA ARG A 389 -51.76 8.63 -58.40
C ARG A 389 -50.88 8.40 -59.63
N ASN A 390 -50.31 9.45 -60.20
CA ASN A 390 -49.47 9.31 -61.40
C ASN A 390 -48.05 8.87 -61.03
N LEU A 391 -47.46 9.43 -59.97
CA LEU A 391 -46.10 9.07 -59.56
C LEU A 391 -45.99 7.59 -59.16
N TYR A 392 -46.99 7.06 -58.45
CA TYR A 392 -47.05 5.65 -58.07
C TYR A 392 -47.13 4.73 -59.29
N LYS A 393 -47.90 5.12 -60.32
CA LYS A 393 -47.96 4.39 -61.60
C LYS A 393 -46.63 4.43 -62.35
N THR A 394 -45.94 5.57 -62.34
CA THR A 394 -44.64 5.70 -63.02
C THR A 394 -43.55 4.88 -62.32
N LEU A 395 -43.54 4.84 -60.99
CA LEU A 395 -42.58 4.02 -60.24
C LEU A 395 -42.88 2.51 -60.36
N ALA A 396 -44.15 2.13 -60.37
CA ALA A 396 -44.55 0.74 -60.63
C ALA A 396 -44.11 0.26 -62.03
N SER A 397 -44.21 1.12 -63.05
CA SER A 397 -43.78 0.76 -64.42
C SER A 397 -42.26 0.69 -64.57
N MET A 398 -41.48 1.44 -63.78
CA MET A 398 -40.02 1.30 -63.75
C MET A 398 -39.59 -0.06 -63.18
N ARG A 399 -40.30 -0.58 -62.16
CA ARG A 399 -40.02 -1.91 -61.59
C ARG A 399 -40.28 -3.05 -62.57
N GLU A 400 -41.39 -3.00 -63.32
CA GLU A 400 -41.69 -4.01 -64.35
C GLU A 400 -40.62 -4.05 -65.44
N ARG A 401 -40.09 -2.88 -65.86
CA ARG A 401 -39.00 -2.82 -66.84
C ARG A 401 -37.68 -3.38 -66.31
N GLN A 402 -37.38 -3.14 -65.03
CA GLN A 402 -36.12 -3.61 -64.44
C GLN A 402 -36.14 -5.13 -64.18
N ASN A 403 -37.26 -5.70 -63.73
CA ASN A 403 -37.40 -7.15 -63.58
C ASN A 403 -37.33 -7.90 -64.92
N ALA A 404 -37.89 -7.32 -66.00
CA ALA A 404 -37.77 -7.88 -67.35
C ALA A 404 -36.33 -7.82 -67.90
N SER A 405 -35.54 -6.83 -67.47
CA SER A 405 -34.12 -6.69 -67.82
C SER A 405 -33.23 -7.65 -67.03
N ILE A 406 -33.47 -7.83 -65.73
CA ILE A 406 -32.65 -8.70 -64.86
C ILE A 406 -32.93 -10.19 -65.14
N GLY A 407 -34.18 -10.56 -65.45
CA GLY A 407 -34.52 -11.93 -65.86
C GLY A 407 -33.76 -12.38 -67.11
N LYS A 408 -33.52 -11.47 -68.07
CA LYS A 408 -32.71 -11.76 -69.27
C LYS A 408 -31.21 -11.80 -68.98
N SER A 409 -30.74 -11.18 -67.90
CA SER A 409 -29.32 -11.19 -67.52
C SER A 409 -28.93 -12.46 -66.75
N PHE A 410 -29.88 -13.12 -66.07
CA PHE A 410 -29.62 -14.35 -65.32
C PHE A 410 -29.76 -15.65 -66.14
N GLU A 411 -30.45 -15.63 -67.29
CA GLU A 411 -30.46 -16.79 -68.22
C GLU A 411 -29.08 -17.08 -68.84
N GLY A 412 -28.13 -16.13 -68.79
CA GLY A 412 -26.76 -16.30 -69.27
C GLY A 412 -25.76 -16.80 -68.23
N SER A 413 -26.14 -16.96 -66.95
CA SER A 413 -25.20 -17.30 -65.87
C SER A 413 -25.50 -18.68 -65.28
N ARG A 414 -25.29 -19.74 -66.07
CA ARG A 414 -25.12 -21.10 -65.52
C ARG A 414 -23.76 -21.17 -64.81
N PHE A 415 -23.78 -21.05 -63.49
CA PHE A 415 -22.65 -21.42 -62.65
C PHE A 415 -22.47 -22.94 -62.71
N TYR A 416 -21.33 -23.39 -63.24
CA TYR A 416 -20.83 -24.74 -63.00
C TYR A 416 -20.34 -24.79 -61.54
N ALA A 417 -20.97 -25.66 -60.76
CA ALA A 417 -20.46 -26.06 -59.46
C ALA A 417 -19.53 -27.26 -59.65
N ASN A 418 -18.27 -27.12 -59.23
CA ASN A 418 -17.39 -28.19 -58.75
C ASN A 418 -17.11 -27.91 -57.29
#